data_AF-A0A1N6K389-F1
#
_entry.id   AF-A0A1N6K389-F1
#
_cell.length_a   1.000
_cell.length_b   1.000
_cell.length_c   1.000
_cell.angle_alpha   90.00
_cell.angle_beta   90.00
_cell.angle_gamma   90.00
#
_symmetry.space_group_name_H-M   'P 1'
#
loop_
_entity.id
_entity.type
_entity.pdbx_description
1 polymer ?
#
loop_
_entity_poly.entity_id
_entity_poly.type
_entity_poly.pdbx_seq_one_letter_code
_entity_poly.pdbx_strand_id
1 'polypeptide(L)'
;MKLARGVDVVRKRMSKLFHVNALKRSSGAGAQSMPEVECEWVIAYRTAHGFCCIYRGVPIDFRTMFDLQIWVEEHNVRTYFIGS
;
A
#
# COMPACT_ATOMS: atom_id res chain seq x y z
N MET A 1 -12.08 21.11 -15.38
CA MET A 1 -11.46 20.11 -14.48
C MET A 1 -9.96 20.32 -14.38
N LYS A 2 -9.46 20.93 -13.30
CA LYS A 2 -8.01 21.17 -13.04
C LYS A 2 -7.40 20.19 -12.01
N LEU A 3 -8.23 19.46 -11.27
CA LEU A 3 -7.82 18.57 -10.18
C LEU A 3 -7.17 17.27 -10.69
N ALA A 4 -7.73 16.62 -11.72
CA ALA A 4 -7.21 15.35 -12.25
C ALA A 4 -5.76 15.45 -12.73
N ARG A 5 -5.43 16.50 -13.51
CA ARG A 5 -4.05 16.75 -14.00
C ARG A 5 -3.07 17.02 -12.86
N GLY A 6 -3.51 17.66 -11.79
CA GLY A 6 -2.67 17.93 -10.61
C GLY A 6 -2.29 16.65 -9.88
N VAL A 7 -3.27 15.75 -9.69
CA VAL A 7 -3.07 14.45 -9.02
C VAL A 7 -2.12 13.56 -9.81
N ASP A 8 -2.23 13.51 -11.14
CA ASP A 8 -1.32 12.72 -11.99
C ASP A 8 0.13 13.20 -11.92
N VAL A 9 0.34 14.52 -11.87
CA VAL A 9 1.69 15.10 -11.74
C VAL A 9 2.28 14.79 -10.36
N VAL A 10 1.48 14.87 -9.30
CA VAL A 10 1.91 14.50 -7.95
C VAL A 10 2.23 13.01 -7.88
N ARG A 11 1.39 12.13 -8.45
CA ARG A 11 1.62 10.68 -8.54
C ARG A 11 2.93 10.36 -9.26
N LYS A 12 3.19 10.98 -10.41
CA LYS A 12 4.45 10.78 -11.17
C LYS A 12 5.67 11.25 -10.39
N ARG A 13 5.58 12.39 -9.69
CA ARG A 13 6.68 12.91 -8.86
C ARG A 13 6.96 11.99 -7.67
N MET A 14 5.91 11.54 -6.98
CA MET A 14 6.05 10.61 -5.84
C MET A 14 6.62 9.27 -6.29
N SER A 15 6.12 8.69 -7.38
CA SER A 15 6.65 7.43 -7.95
C SER A 15 8.14 7.54 -8.27
N LYS A 16 8.58 8.65 -8.90
CA LYS A 16 10.00 8.88 -9.20
C LYS A 16 10.84 9.03 -7.92
N LEU A 17 10.31 9.70 -6.89
CA LEU A 17 11.01 9.87 -5.61
C LEU A 17 11.17 8.54 -4.87
N PHE A 18 10.13 7.70 -4.87
CA PHE A 18 10.16 6.40 -4.20
C PHE A 18 11.05 5.38 -4.92
N HIS A 19 11.10 5.36 -6.26
CA HIS A 19 12.04 4.49 -6.98
C HIS A 19 13.50 4.87 -6.70
N VAL A 20 13.81 6.16 -6.61
CA VAL A 20 15.17 6.63 -6.30
C VAL A 20 15.56 6.29 -4.86
N ASN A 21 14.62 6.37 -3.90
CA ASN A 21 14.88 5.96 -2.53
C ASN A 21 14.89 4.44 -2.32
N ALA A 22 14.16 3.65 -3.12
CA ALA A 22 14.22 2.20 -3.11
C ALA A 22 15.60 1.69 -3.54
N LEU A 23 16.18 2.29 -4.59
CA LEU A 23 17.56 2.05 -5.02
C LEU A 23 18.60 2.46 -3.96
N LYS A 24 18.26 3.42 -3.10
CA LYS A 24 19.17 3.90 -2.03
C LYS A 24 19.03 3.13 -0.72
N ARG A 25 17.92 2.43 -0.50
CA ARG A 25 17.69 1.56 0.68
C ARG A 25 18.23 0.14 0.51
N SER A 26 18.52 -0.31 -0.71
CA SER A 26 19.17 -1.61 -0.94
C SER A 26 20.67 -1.63 -0.59
N SER A 27 21.25 -0.50 -0.17
CA SER A 27 22.69 -0.36 0.12
C SER A 27 23.03 -0.05 1.58
N GLY A 28 22.09 -0.21 2.52
CA GLY A 28 22.43 0.00 3.93
C GLY A 28 21.43 -0.57 4.93
N ALA A 29 21.97 -1.37 5.86
CA ALA A 29 21.38 -1.92 7.08
C ALA A 29 20.61 -3.24 6.92
N GLY A 30 21.26 -4.32 7.35
CA GLY A 30 20.71 -5.67 7.41
C GLY A 30 19.61 -5.81 8.46
N ALA A 31 18.64 -6.65 8.12
CA ALA A 31 17.72 -7.25 9.06
C ALA A 31 17.97 -8.77 9.01
N GLN A 32 18.15 -9.36 10.19
CA GLN A 32 18.36 -10.78 10.38
C GLN A 32 17.22 -11.57 9.74
N SER A 33 17.60 -12.50 8.87
CA SER A 33 16.71 -13.41 8.17
C SER A 33 16.17 -14.48 9.11
N MET A 34 14.92 -14.32 9.56
CA MET A 34 14.05 -15.47 9.70
C MET A 34 13.51 -15.81 8.30
N PRO A 35 13.20 -17.07 7.97
CA PRO A 35 12.50 -17.39 6.74
C PRO A 35 11.05 -16.90 6.91
N GLU A 36 10.85 -15.59 6.80
CA GLU A 36 9.53 -15.01 6.61
C GLU A 36 9.01 -15.60 5.31
N VAL A 37 7.92 -16.37 5.40
CA VAL A 37 7.00 -16.53 4.28
C VAL A 37 6.85 -15.13 3.67
N GLU A 38 7.28 -14.96 2.41
CA GLU A 38 7.24 -13.68 1.69
C GLU A 38 5.80 -13.19 1.65
N CYS A 39 5.40 -12.46 2.68
CA CYS A 39 4.05 -11.98 2.87
C CYS A 39 4.06 -10.51 2.46
N GLU A 40 3.41 -10.19 1.34
CA GLU A 40 3.35 -8.82 0.83
C GLU A 40 2.57 -7.92 1.82
N TRP A 41 2.96 -6.65 1.91
CA TRP A 41 2.25 -5.66 2.73
C TRP A 41 1.30 -4.82 1.88
N VAL A 42 0.11 -4.55 2.40
CA VAL A 42 -0.87 -3.62 1.82
C VAL A 42 -1.17 -2.49 2.79
N ILE A 43 -1.40 -1.30 2.24
CA ILE A 43 -1.88 -0.14 3.01
C ILE A 43 -3.39 -0.17 2.99
N ALA A 44 -4.03 -0.14 4.16
CA ALA A 44 -5.48 -0.04 4.31
C ALA A 44 -5.86 1.27 5.01
N TYR A 45 -6.98 1.88 4.64
CA TYR A 45 -7.50 3.08 5.29
C TYR A 45 -9.02 3.14 5.20
N ARG A 46 -9.63 3.85 6.15
CA ARG A 46 -11.08 4.09 6.17
C ARG A 46 -11.45 5.20 5.19
N THR A 47 -12.54 5.03 4.46
CA THR A 47 -13.15 6.04 3.59
C THR A 47 -14.51 6.48 4.14
N ALA A 48 -15.13 7.48 3.51
CA ALA A 48 -16.51 7.89 3.86
C ALA A 48 -17.56 6.78 3.58
N HIS A 49 -17.20 5.77 2.77
CA HIS A 49 -18.13 4.75 2.28
C HIS A 49 -17.72 3.32 2.67
N GLY A 50 -16.66 3.15 3.47
CA GLY A 50 -16.14 1.84 3.86
C GLY A 50 -14.63 1.87 4.09
N PHE A 51 -13.92 0.96 3.45
CA PHE A 51 -12.47 0.79 3.54
C PHE A 51 -11.87 0.66 2.15
N CYS A 52 -10.61 1.05 2.01
CA CYS A 52 -9.84 0.87 0.78
C CYS A 52 -8.48 0.29 1.13
N CYS A 53 -8.02 -0.70 0.37
CA CYS A 53 -6.64 -1.17 0.42
C CYS A 53 -5.91 -0.84 -0.90
N ILE A 54 -4.62 -0.52 -0.82
CA ILE A 54 -3.75 -0.37 -1.99
C ILE A 54 -2.92 -1.65 -2.13
N TYR A 55 -3.26 -2.47 -3.13
CA TYR A 55 -2.51 -3.68 -3.48
C TYR A 55 -1.83 -3.49 -4.84
N ARG A 56 -0.50 -3.62 -4.89
CA ARG A 56 0.31 -3.45 -6.11
C ARG A 56 0.00 -2.15 -6.89
N GLY A 57 -0.32 -1.08 -6.14
CA GLY A 57 -0.66 0.24 -6.70
C GLY A 57 -2.08 0.39 -7.23
N VAL A 58 -2.94 -0.62 -7.02
CA VAL A 58 -4.35 -0.62 -7.40
C VAL A 58 -5.22 -0.48 -6.14
N PRO A 59 -6.17 0.46 -6.11
CA PRO A 59 -7.14 0.56 -5.02
C PRO A 59 -8.17 -0.56 -5.12
N ILE A 60 -8.47 -1.19 -3.99
CA ILE A 60 -9.53 -2.20 -3.83
C ILE A 60 -10.43 -1.73 -2.69
N ASP A 61 -11.72 -1.54 -3.00
CA ASP A 61 -12.70 -1.00 -2.06
C ASP A 61 -13.51 -2.11 -1.39
N PHE A 62 -13.76 -1.94 -0.09
CA PHE A 62 -14.52 -2.86 0.75
C PHE A 62 -15.61 -2.08 1.49
N ARG A 63 -16.81 -2.66 1.60
CA ARG A 63 -17.91 -2.02 2.34
C ARG A 63 -17.72 -2.15 3.84
N THR A 64 -17.19 -3.26 4.30
CA THR A 64 -16.97 -3.55 5.72
C THR A 64 -15.52 -3.88 6.00
N MET A 65 -15.11 -3.73 7.26
CA MET A 65 -13.79 -4.17 7.73
C MET A 65 -13.64 -5.69 7.58
N PHE A 66 -14.74 -6.43 7.76
CA PHE A 66 -14.75 -7.88 7.68
C PHE A 66 -14.40 -8.37 6.27
N ASP A 67 -14.99 -7.77 5.23
CA ASP A 67 -14.67 -8.09 3.83
C ASP A 67 -13.18 -7.87 3.52
N LEU A 68 -12.60 -6.80 4.08
CA LEU A 68 -11.18 -6.51 3.95
C LEU A 68 -10.32 -7.57 4.65
N GLN A 69 -10.70 -8.01 5.85
CA GLN A 69 -9.95 -9.03 6.60
C GLN A 69 -9.96 -10.39 5.88
N ILE A 70 -11.11 -10.81 5.34
CA ILE A 70 -11.21 -12.03 4.53
C ILE A 70 -10.26 -11.92 3.33
N TRP A 71 -10.33 -10.82 2.60
CA TRP A 71 -9.50 -10.63 1.41
C TRP A 71 -8.00 -10.69 1.74
N VAL A 72 -7.58 -10.10 2.87
CA VAL A 72 -6.19 -10.11 3.35
C VAL A 72 -5.70 -11.52 3.64
N GLU A 73 -6.55 -12.34 4.28
CA GLU A 73 -6.26 -13.74 4.58
C GLU A 73 -6.17 -14.57 3.29
N GLU A 74 -7.13 -14.42 2.38
CA GLU A 74 -7.16 -15.13 1.09
C GLU A 74 -5.94 -14.82 0.22
N HIS A 75 -5.43 -13.58 0.29
CA HIS A 75 -4.28 -13.14 -0.50
C HIS A 75 -2.94 -13.34 0.23
N ASN A 76 -2.96 -13.87 1.47
CA ASN A 76 -1.78 -14.04 2.32
C ASN A 76 -0.92 -12.78 2.36
N VAL A 77 -1.55 -11.63 2.64
CA VAL A 77 -0.88 -10.32 2.79
C VAL A 77 -1.03 -9.80 4.22
N ARG A 78 -0.21 -8.83 4.62
CA ARG A 78 -0.35 -8.11 5.90
C ARG A 78 -0.88 -6.69 5.67
N THR A 79 -1.73 -6.20 6.55
CA THR A 79 -2.29 -4.85 6.49
C THR A 79 -1.55 -3.86 7.39
N TYR A 80 -1.24 -2.70 6.84
CA TYR A 80 -0.88 -1.51 7.59
C TYR A 80 -2.01 -0.48 7.52
N PHE A 81 -2.66 -0.21 8.64
CA PHE A 81 -3.77 0.74 8.71
C PHE A 81 -3.28 2.18 8.87
N ILE A 82 -3.73 3.06 7.98
CA ILE A 82 -3.52 4.51 8.06
C ILE A 82 -4.81 5.19 8.49
N GLY A 83 -4.72 6.00 9.54
CA GLY A 83 -5.84 6.73 10.14
C GLY A 83 -6.31 6.03 11.42
N SER A 84 -6.29 6.79 12.53
CA SER A 84 -6.81 6.41 13.85
C SER A 84 -8.33 6.46 13.91
#